data_AF-A0A954SDN3-F1
#
_entry.id   AF-A0A954SDN3-F1
#
_cell.length_a   1.000
_cell.length_b   1.000
_cell.length_c   1.000
_cell.angle_alpha   90.00
_cell.angle_beta   90.00
_cell.angle_gamma   90.00
#
_symmetry.space_group_name_H-M   'P 1'
#
loop_
_entity.id
_entity.type
_entity.pdbx_description
1 polymer ?
#
loop_
_entity_poly.entity_id
_entity_poly.type
_entity_poly.pdbx_seq_one_letter_code
_entity_poly.pdbx_strand_id
1 'polypeptide(L)'
;MKFKADEIASVIQREIETYRSQIETTQVGRVLEVGDGIARVYGLSGSMAGEMVEFPSGVRGQVFNLEENSVGVIILGDYLTISEG
;
A
#
# COMPACT_ATOMS: atom_id res chain seq x y z
N MET A 1 -14.95 31.44 -24.14
CA MET A 1 -13.71 31.06 -23.42
C MET A 1 -13.07 29.90 -24.16
N LYS A 2 -11.92 30.09 -24.81
CA LYS A 2 -11.16 29.01 -25.44
C LYS A 2 -10.13 28.54 -24.43
N PHE A 3 -10.35 27.39 -23.79
CA PHE A 3 -9.30 26.74 -23.00
C PHE A 3 -8.13 26.45 -23.94
N LYS A 4 -6.96 27.05 -23.66
CA LYS A 4 -5.75 26.79 -24.46
C LYS A 4 -5.25 25.41 -24.06
N ALA A 5 -5.26 24.49 -25.01
CA ALA A 5 -4.80 23.11 -24.80
C ALA A 5 -3.36 23.06 -24.24
N ASP A 6 -2.55 24.06 -24.56
CA ASP A 6 -1.18 24.23 -24.05
C ASP A 6 -1.12 24.43 -22.53
N GLU A 7 -2.11 25.11 -21.95
CA GLU A 7 -2.20 25.32 -20.50
C GLU A 7 -2.52 24.01 -19.79
N ILE A 8 -3.43 23.21 -20.34
CA ILE A 8 -3.78 21.89 -19.78
C ILE A 8 -2.59 20.92 -19.91
N ALA A 9 -1.92 20.92 -21.07
CA ALA A 9 -0.76 20.07 -21.30
C ALA A 9 0.40 20.41 -20.35
N SER A 10 0.67 21.70 -20.14
CA SER A 10 1.74 22.15 -19.23
C SER A 10 1.48 21.80 -17.76
N VAL A 11 0.20 21.77 -17.32
CA VAL A 11 -0.17 21.34 -15.96
C VAL A 11 0.07 19.84 -15.79
N ILE A 12 -0.38 19.02 -16.75
CA ILE A 12 -0.16 17.57 -16.73
C ILE A 12 1.33 17.24 -16.77
N GLN A 13 2.11 17.94 -17.60
CA GLN A 13 3.55 17.73 -17.71
C GLN A 13 4.27 18.07 -16.40
N ARG A 14 3.83 19.12 -15.69
CA ARG A 14 4.33 19.46 -14.35
C ARG A 14 3.97 18.45 -13.29
N GLU A 15 2.75 17.89 -13.32
CA GLU A 15 2.38 16.79 -12.42
C GLU A 15 3.24 15.55 -12.65
N ILE A 16 3.52 15.21 -13.92
CA ILE A 16 4.39 14.08 -14.28
C ILE A 16 5.84 14.33 -13.86
N GLU A 17 6.38 15.53 -14.05
CA GLU A 17 7.74 15.89 -13.58
C GLU A 17 7.85 15.89 -12.05
N THR A 18 6.76 16.23 -11.35
CA THR A 18 6.67 16.18 -9.88
C THR A 18 6.47 14.74 -9.38
N TYR A 19 6.00 13.83 -10.24
CA TYR A 19 5.83 12.41 -9.96
C TYR A 19 7.18 11.69 -9.85
N ARG A 20 7.90 11.96 -8.76
CA ARG A 20 9.07 11.20 -8.34
C ARG A 20 8.62 9.82 -7.86
N SER A 21 8.71 8.81 -8.71
CA SER A 21 8.42 7.39 -8.40
C SER A 21 9.41 6.73 -7.41
N GLN A 22 10.06 7.51 -6.55
CA GLN A 22 11.00 7.03 -5.51
C GLN A 22 10.38 7.05 -4.10
N ILE A 23 9.16 7.54 -3.93
CA ILE A 23 8.56 7.83 -2.62
C ILE A 23 7.26 7.04 -2.53
N GLU A 24 7.26 5.90 -1.83
CA GLU A 24 6.11 5.29 -1.12
C GLU A 24 6.32 3.79 -0.77
N THR A 25 7.43 3.16 -1.16
CA THR A 25 7.70 1.76 -0.77
C THR A 25 7.85 1.54 0.74
N THR A 26 8.01 2.59 1.55
CA THR A 26 7.95 2.48 3.03
C THR A 26 6.56 2.18 3.56
N GLN A 27 5.50 2.55 2.84
CA GLN A 27 4.11 2.43 3.29
C GLN A 27 3.31 1.39 2.50
N VAL A 28 3.88 0.83 1.43
CA VAL A 28 3.28 -0.25 0.64
C VAL A 28 4.02 -1.55 0.93
N GLY A 29 3.26 -2.64 1.02
CA GLY A 29 3.80 -3.98 1.19
C GLY A 29 3.20 -4.98 0.23
N ARG A 30 3.86 -6.12 0.11
CA ARG A 30 3.46 -7.25 -0.72
C ARG A 30 3.11 -8.44 0.16
N VAL A 31 1.97 -9.07 -0.07
CA VAL A 31 1.55 -10.24 0.73
C VAL A 31 2.36 -11.45 0.27
N LEU A 32 3.10 -12.06 1.21
CA LEU A 32 3.90 -13.26 0.98
C LEU A 32 3.09 -14.54 1.25
N GLU A 33 2.29 -14.52 2.32
CA GLU A 33 1.44 -15.65 2.72
C GLU A 33 0.24 -15.14 3.50
N VAL A 34 -0.86 -15.90 3.44
CA VAL A 34 -2.07 -15.68 4.24
C VAL A 34 -2.52 -17.02 4.77
N GLY A 35 -2.81 -17.10 6.07
CA GLY A 35 -3.36 -18.29 6.71
C GLY A 35 -4.03 -17.95 8.04
N ASP A 36 -5.16 -18.58 8.34
CA ASP A 36 -5.90 -18.44 9.60
C ASP A 36 -6.11 -16.99 10.07
N GLY A 37 -6.31 -16.06 9.12
CA GLY A 37 -6.52 -14.63 9.43
C GLY A 37 -5.24 -13.85 9.73
N ILE A 38 -4.05 -14.40 9.46
CA ILE A 38 -2.77 -13.71 9.55
C ILE A 38 -2.16 -13.63 8.14
N ALA A 39 -1.76 -12.43 7.74
CA ALA A 39 -0.97 -12.20 6.53
C ALA A 39 0.48 -11.86 6.92
N ARG A 40 1.45 -12.45 6.21
CA ARG A 40 2.85 -12.00 6.27
C ARG A 40 3.11 -11.11 5.08
N VAL A 41 3.58 -9.90 5.34
CA VAL A 41 3.74 -8.85 4.35
C VAL A 41 5.21 -8.44 4.27
N TYR A 42 5.78 -8.41 3.07
CA TYR A 42 7.11 -7.83 2.82
C TYR A 42 6.96 -6.33 2.55
N GLY A 43 7.89 -5.51 3.05
CA GLY A 43 7.79 -4.05 2.94
C GLY A 43 7.15 -3.46 4.20
N LEU A 44 6.29 -2.45 4.05
CA LEU A 44 5.70 -1.73 5.18
C LEU A 44 6.75 -1.25 6.21
N SER A 45 7.96 -0.92 5.77
CA SER A 45 9.11 -0.64 6.64
C SER A 45 8.92 0.59 7.55
N GLY A 46 7.96 1.46 7.22
CA GLY A 46 7.58 2.60 8.05
C GLY A 46 6.42 2.34 9.00
N SER A 47 5.84 1.13 9.03
CA SER A 47 4.66 0.83 9.82
C SER A 47 5.00 0.53 11.29
N MET A 48 4.06 0.85 12.18
CA MET A 48 4.19 0.63 13.61
C MET A 48 3.30 -0.50 14.08
N ALA A 49 3.70 -1.20 15.14
CA ALA A 49 2.84 -2.18 15.79
C ALA A 49 1.52 -1.52 16.25
N GLY A 50 0.40 -2.17 15.94
CA GLY A 50 -0.95 -1.67 16.21
C GLY A 50 -1.51 -0.73 15.13
N GLU A 51 -0.73 -0.37 14.10
CA GLU A 51 -1.20 0.44 12.98
C GLU A 51 -2.21 -0.32 12.12
N MET A 52 -3.17 0.41 11.56
CA MET A 52 -4.16 -0.15 10.65
C MET A 52 -3.62 -0.15 9.22
N VAL A 53 -3.78 -1.27 8.53
CA VAL A 53 -3.44 -1.42 7.11
C VAL A 53 -4.68 -1.81 6.32
N GLU A 54 -4.67 -1.52 5.03
CA GLU A 54 -5.76 -1.85 4.13
C GLU A 54 -5.23 -2.74 3.01
N PHE A 55 -5.92 -3.85 2.77
CA PHE A 55 -5.64 -4.76 1.68
C PHE A 55 -6.37 -4.31 0.40
N PRO A 56 -5.89 -4.70 -0.79
CA PRO A 56 -6.54 -4.35 -2.06
C PRO A 56 -8.01 -4.77 -2.17
N SER A 57 -8.44 -5.78 -1.41
CA SER A 57 -9.84 -6.22 -1.33
C SER A 57 -10.75 -5.28 -0.53
N GLY A 58 -10.20 -4.22 0.08
CA GLY A 58 -10.89 -3.31 1.00
C GLY A 58 -11.01 -3.87 2.43
N VAL A 59 -10.49 -5.07 2.68
CA VAL A 59 -10.38 -5.64 4.02
C VAL A 59 -9.32 -4.89 4.79
N ARG A 60 -9.57 -4.64 6.07
CA ARG A 60 -8.61 -4.00 6.96
C ARG A 60 -7.82 -5.03 7.74
N GLY A 61 -6.61 -4.68 8.14
CA GLY A 61 -5.81 -5.44 9.07
C GLY A 61 -5.13 -4.54 10.09
N GLN A 62 -4.53 -5.16 11.10
CA GLN A 62 -3.71 -4.50 12.09
C GLN A 62 -2.32 -5.11 12.10
N VAL A 63 -1.30 -4.25 12.07
CA VAL A 63 0.09 -4.67 12.26
C VAL A 63 0.25 -5.28 13.64
N PHE A 64 0.65 -6.54 13.70
CA PHE A 64 0.82 -7.30 14.92
C PHE A 64 2.29 -7.48 15.28
N ASN A 65 3.12 -7.94 14.33
CA ASN A 65 4.53 -8.20 14.55
C ASN A 65 5.40 -7.51 13.48
N LEU A 66 6.53 -6.94 13.90
CA LEU A 66 7.53 -6.33 13.02
C LEU A 66 8.79 -7.19 13.08
N GLU A 67 9.07 -7.93 12.02
CA GLU A 67 10.31 -8.70 11.85
C GLU A 67 11.28 -7.94 10.95
N GLU A 68 12.54 -8.37 10.92
CA GLU A 68 13.60 -7.72 10.14
C GLU A 68 13.27 -7.67 8.63
N ASN A 69 12.59 -8.71 8.14
CA ASN A 69 12.28 -8.87 6.71
C ASN A 69 10.79 -8.99 6.41
N SER A 70 9.92 -8.96 7.42
CA SER A 70 8.48 -9.16 7.21
C SER A 70 7.64 -8.51 8.32
N VAL A 71 6.38 -8.24 8.00
CA VAL A 71 5.40 -7.68 8.92
C VAL A 71 4.23 -8.65 9.01
N GLY A 72 3.91 -9.08 10.23
CA GLY A 72 2.72 -9.87 10.51
C GLY A 72 1.52 -8.95 10.68
N VAL A 73 0.47 -9.17 9.90
CA VAL A 73 -0.78 -8.40 9.91
C VAL A 73 -1.94 -9.32 10.27
N ILE A 74 -2.69 -8.98 11.32
CA ILE A 74 -3.95 -9.64 11.65
C ILE A 74 -5.04 -9.08 10.74
N ILE A 75 -5.75 -9.94 10.04
CA ILE A 75 -6.83 -9.58 9.11
C ILE A 75 -8.13 -9.42 9.90
N LEU A 76 -8.77 -8.26 9.76
CA LEU A 76 -10.03 -7.90 10.40
C LEU A 76 -11.18 -8.01 9.40
N GLY A 77 -11.39 -9.21 8.84
CA GLY A 77 -12.41 -9.47 7.84
C GLY A 77 -12.27 -10.85 7.19
N ASP A 78 -12.82 -10.98 5.98
CA ASP A 78 -12.73 -12.23 5.22
C ASP A 78 -11.35 -12.37 4.56
N TYR A 79 -10.49 -13.16 5.20
CA TYR A 79 -9.13 -13.42 4.72
C TYR A 79 -9.08 -14.21 3.41
N LEU A 80 -10.15 -14.93 3.02
CA LEU A 80 -10.20 -15.69 1.77
C LEU A 80 -10.18 -14.78 0.52
N THR A 81 -10.47 -13.49 0.71
CA THR A 81 -10.41 -12.47 -0.34
C THR A 81 -9.01 -11.93 -0.59
N ILE A 82 -8.03 -12.30 0.26
CA ILE A 82 -6.64 -11.85 0.18
C ILE A 82 -5.81 -13.02 -0.34
N SER A 83 -4.90 -12.75 -1.27
CA SER A 83 -4.02 -13.75 -1.86
C SER A 83 -2.58 -13.23 -1.90
N GLU A 84 -1.61 -14.14 -2.04
CA GLU A 84 -0.22 -13.81 -2.31
C GLU A 84 -0.13 -12.97 -3.60
N GLY A 85 0.60 -11.86 -3.55
CA GLY A 85 0.55 -10.88 -4.65
C GLY A 85 1.22 -9.57 -4.33
#